data_AF-A0A969TH49-F1
#
_entry.id   AF-A0A969TH49-F1
#
_cell.length_a   1.000
_cell.length_b   1.000
_cell.length_c   1.000
_cell.angle_alpha   90.00
_cell.angle_beta   90.00
_cell.angle_gamma   90.00
#
_symmetry.space_group_name_H-M   'P 1'
#
loop_
_entity.id
_entity.type
_entity.pdbx_description
1 polymer ?
#
loop_
_entity_poly.entity_id
_entity_poly.type
_entity_poly.pdbx_seq_one_letter_code
_entity_poly.pdbx_strand_id
1 'polypeptide(L)'
;MKQVLRLLVVVCCCLAVAWISGATGRFLVVLSAALFGPGYLLERWMPANQSLPIFVRPVLWLGLSLSLIVLLYQWTTLMGLRLSSTVLTGLLLLLLLALVIAVWFDLRQQPRTRNALDHRRLWAWSGLLGIITLTLWTRFVQIAHLILPPWVDPVHHALLIRVAAETGQVPYSLLPYLQVTNLAYHWGYHVFAATLWQLSALSLPQLMLWLGQILNALHTLTCAALASYLWRRPLPGIIAALVVGLISFMPAYYVSWGRYTQLTGLLLIPPLAIACHQWLQSGSWRWLLSTAVLCAGLSMVHFRVLFFGLALLFLIVVLWLLSTPLAAWRSRLIQAVALGALGLGLAFPWITVIVLERLVAMSDPKGLVGGGRFNALNEGLLWVQQNYWLVALALLAAFCGLWVRSRATVLVVGWTTALVVMANLWLAWYLLPMAGAACLLWGVLQNHWSLVRVGAIGAGVLLLLLNPWVMLNPMGWNIPYIWLITNEIVVISLFLPFSLLIGSGAWLLWCWLQARWPQRWQPLLLAGAITVPVLLALWGSWNLRTVVNQSTILATPADMAAIDWVAQHTAADARFLHQRNTLVCRG
;
A
#
# COMPACT_ATOMS: atom_id res chain seq x y z
N MET A 1 -23.43 -25.52 -16.71
CA MET A 1 -23.53 -24.69 -17.93
C MET A 1 -24.70 -23.71 -17.85
N LYS A 2 -25.97 -24.15 -17.79
CA LYS A 2 -27.12 -23.23 -17.66
C LYS A 2 -27.05 -22.28 -16.45
N GLN A 3 -26.65 -22.77 -15.26
CA GLN A 3 -26.48 -21.93 -14.06
C GLN A 3 -25.34 -20.90 -14.19
N VAL A 4 -24.20 -21.30 -14.76
CA VAL A 4 -23.04 -20.41 -15.01
C VAL A 4 -23.41 -19.29 -15.98
N LEU A 5 -24.10 -19.64 -17.08
CA LEU A 5 -24.59 -18.66 -18.05
C LEU A 5 -25.60 -17.70 -17.40
N ARG A 6 -26.55 -18.19 -16.59
CA ARG A 6 -27.49 -17.33 -15.85
C ARG A 6 -26.76 -16.36 -14.93
N LEU A 7 -25.78 -16.81 -14.15
CA LEU A 7 -25.01 -15.95 -13.25
C LEU A 7 -24.28 -14.85 -14.03
N LEU A 8 -23.61 -15.22 -15.13
CA LEU A 8 -22.89 -14.25 -15.96
C LEU A 8 -23.82 -13.25 -16.63
N VAL A 9 -24.97 -13.69 -17.14
CA VAL A 9 -25.99 -12.78 -17.68
C VAL A 9 -26.45 -11.80 -16.60
N VAL A 10 -26.75 -12.27 -15.39
CA VAL A 10 -27.15 -11.40 -14.27
C VAL A 10 -26.06 -10.38 -13.94
N VAL A 11 -24.80 -10.80 -13.83
CA VAL A 11 -23.67 -9.89 -13.56
C VAL A 11 -23.52 -8.85 -14.68
N CYS A 12 -23.57 -9.27 -15.95
CA CYS A 12 -23.49 -8.36 -17.10
C CYS A 12 -24.66 -7.38 -17.11
N CYS A 13 -25.88 -7.82 -16.81
CA CYS A 13 -27.05 -6.94 -16.68
C CYS A 13 -26.87 -5.94 -15.54
N CYS A 14 -26.39 -6.35 -14.37
CA CYS A 14 -26.11 -5.45 -13.26
C CYS A 14 -25.06 -4.39 -13.63
N LEU A 15 -23.99 -4.79 -14.31
CA LEU A 15 -22.95 -3.86 -14.80
C LEU A 15 -23.51 -2.88 -15.83
N ALA A 16 -24.38 -3.33 -16.74
CA ALA A 16 -25.03 -2.47 -17.72
C ALA A 16 -25.99 -1.47 -17.05
N VAL A 17 -26.79 -1.92 -16.08
CA VAL A 17 -27.67 -1.04 -15.29
C VAL A 17 -26.85 -0.02 -14.50
N ALA A 18 -25.75 -0.44 -13.87
CA ALA A 18 -24.84 0.48 -13.19
C ALA A 18 -24.20 1.47 -14.18
N TRP A 19 -23.82 1.04 -15.37
CA TRP A 19 -23.26 1.95 -16.37
C TRP A 19 -24.25 3.05 -16.80
N ILE A 20 -25.53 2.69 -16.95
CA ILE A 20 -26.58 3.61 -17.43
C ILE A 20 -27.11 4.52 -16.30
N SER A 21 -26.89 4.17 -15.02
CA SER A 21 -27.39 4.96 -13.87
C SER A 21 -26.69 6.31 -13.63
N GLY A 22 -25.76 6.70 -14.51
CA GLY A 22 -25.08 7.99 -14.49
C GLY A 22 -23.62 7.92 -14.09
N ALA A 23 -23.03 9.08 -13.73
CA ALA A 23 -21.59 9.20 -13.49
C ALA A 23 -21.10 8.30 -12.33
N THR A 24 -21.88 8.20 -11.25
CA THR A 24 -21.60 7.33 -10.10
C THR A 24 -21.51 5.86 -10.50
N GLY A 25 -22.47 5.37 -11.28
CA GLY A 25 -22.50 3.97 -11.67
C GLY A 25 -21.41 3.62 -12.69
N ARG A 26 -21.12 4.51 -13.65
CA ARG A 26 -19.94 4.40 -14.52
C ARG A 26 -18.65 4.33 -13.70
N PHE A 27 -18.47 5.24 -12.74
CA PHE A 27 -17.30 5.22 -11.86
C PHE A 27 -17.10 3.87 -11.18
N LEU A 28 -18.15 3.28 -10.59
CA LEU A 28 -18.04 2.00 -9.90
C LEU A 28 -17.67 0.85 -10.85
N VAL A 29 -18.23 0.81 -12.07
CA VAL A 29 -17.88 -0.20 -13.08
C VAL A 29 -16.43 -0.05 -13.51
N VAL A 30 -16.02 1.17 -13.90
CA VAL A 30 -14.65 1.45 -14.35
C VAL A 30 -13.66 1.17 -13.23
N LEU A 31 -13.92 1.65 -12.02
CA LEU A 31 -13.05 1.47 -10.87
C LEU A 31 -12.84 -0.01 -10.56
N SER A 32 -13.91 -0.80 -10.53
CA SER A 32 -13.82 -2.24 -10.23
C SER A 32 -13.03 -2.98 -11.31
N ALA A 33 -13.28 -2.66 -12.59
CA ALA A 33 -12.54 -3.23 -13.72
C ALA A 33 -11.06 -2.82 -13.69
N ALA A 34 -10.76 -1.55 -13.41
CA ALA A 34 -9.41 -1.01 -13.39
C ALA A 34 -8.60 -1.50 -12.17
N LEU A 35 -9.24 -1.68 -11.01
CA LEU A 35 -8.56 -2.16 -9.80
C LEU A 35 -8.28 -3.67 -9.83
N PHE A 36 -9.17 -4.49 -10.39
CA PHE A 36 -9.02 -5.95 -10.28
C PHE A 36 -8.87 -6.66 -11.62
N GLY A 37 -9.30 -6.07 -12.72
CA GLY A 37 -9.43 -6.74 -14.01
C GLY A 37 -8.10 -7.21 -14.61
N PRO A 38 -7.14 -6.30 -14.91
CA PRO A 38 -5.87 -6.69 -15.52
C PRO A 38 -5.10 -7.71 -14.67
N GLY A 39 -5.06 -7.52 -13.36
CA GLY A 39 -4.40 -8.44 -12.43
C GLY A 39 -5.12 -9.78 -12.30
N TYR A 40 -6.45 -9.81 -12.36
CA TYR A 40 -7.25 -11.04 -12.45
C TYR A 40 -6.85 -11.84 -13.69
N LEU A 41 -6.80 -11.21 -14.86
CA LEU A 41 -6.39 -11.88 -16.11
C LEU A 41 -4.95 -12.37 -16.05
N LEU A 42 -4.03 -11.57 -15.53
CA LEU A 42 -2.62 -11.94 -15.40
C LEU A 42 -2.41 -13.11 -14.43
N GLU A 43 -3.17 -13.20 -13.35
CA GLU A 43 -3.07 -14.30 -12.37
C GLU A 43 -3.43 -15.66 -12.97
N ARG A 44 -4.34 -15.75 -13.95
CA ARG A 44 -4.65 -17.02 -14.65
C ARG A 44 -3.49 -17.57 -15.45
N TRP A 45 -2.59 -16.70 -15.87
CA TRP A 45 -1.38 -17.13 -16.53
C TRP A 45 -0.31 -17.58 -15.53
N MET A 46 -0.45 -17.29 -14.23
CA MET A 46 0.48 -17.77 -13.21
C MET A 46 0.32 -19.27 -12.94
N PRO A 47 1.35 -19.97 -12.45
CA PRO A 47 1.25 -21.38 -12.09
C PRO A 47 0.16 -21.57 -11.03
N ALA A 48 -0.76 -22.51 -11.26
CA ALA A 48 -1.84 -22.79 -10.33
C ALA A 48 -1.27 -23.26 -8.99
N ASN A 49 -1.24 -22.38 -7.99
CA ASN A 49 -0.82 -22.74 -6.65
C ASN A 49 -2.06 -22.96 -5.76
N GLN A 50 -2.37 -24.23 -5.50
CA GLN A 50 -3.52 -24.62 -4.66
C GLN A 50 -3.35 -24.23 -3.18
N SER A 51 -2.17 -23.76 -2.76
CA SER A 51 -1.83 -23.48 -1.36
C SER A 51 -1.96 -22.00 -0.95
N LEU A 52 -2.41 -21.11 -1.83
CA LEU A 52 -2.59 -19.70 -1.47
C LEU A 52 -3.69 -19.55 -0.40
N PRO A 53 -3.39 -18.88 0.73
CA PRO A 53 -4.38 -18.60 1.75
C PRO A 53 -5.55 -17.76 1.24
N ILE A 54 -6.63 -17.80 2.01
CA ILE A 54 -7.80 -16.94 1.84
C ILE A 54 -7.38 -15.46 1.80
N PHE A 55 -8.10 -14.65 1.01
CA PHE A 55 -7.89 -13.21 0.73
C PHE A 55 -6.74 -12.85 -0.23
N VAL A 56 -5.79 -13.76 -0.52
CA VAL A 56 -4.58 -13.41 -1.27
C VAL A 56 -4.84 -13.03 -2.73
N ARG A 57 -5.72 -13.75 -3.43
CA ARG A 57 -5.92 -13.54 -4.88
C ARG A 57 -6.42 -12.12 -5.21
N PRO A 58 -7.47 -11.58 -4.57
CA PRO A 58 -7.89 -10.19 -4.82
C PRO A 58 -6.79 -9.15 -4.59
N VAL A 59 -5.88 -9.40 -3.65
CA VAL A 59 -4.75 -8.50 -3.38
C VAL A 59 -3.71 -8.53 -4.48
N LEU A 60 -3.40 -9.71 -5.03
CA LEU A 60 -2.57 -9.82 -6.22
C LEU A 60 -3.20 -9.12 -7.42
N TRP A 61 -4.51 -9.30 -7.62
CA TRP A 61 -5.25 -8.64 -8.70
C TRP A 61 -5.19 -7.12 -8.55
N LEU A 62 -5.40 -6.61 -7.33
CA LEU A 62 -5.29 -5.19 -7.00
C LEU A 62 -3.93 -4.61 -7.36
N GLY A 63 -2.86 -5.21 -6.84
CA GLY A 63 -1.51 -4.69 -7.03
C GLY A 63 -1.08 -4.73 -8.49
N LEU A 64 -1.35 -5.84 -9.18
CA LEU A 64 -0.96 -6.00 -10.58
C LEU A 64 -1.73 -5.03 -11.49
N SER A 65 -3.02 -4.82 -11.25
CA SER A 65 -3.80 -3.90 -12.09
C SER A 65 -3.33 -2.46 -11.95
N LEU A 66 -3.09 -2.00 -10.72
CA LEU A 66 -2.52 -0.68 -10.47
C LEU A 66 -1.17 -0.52 -11.17
N SER A 67 -0.25 -1.48 -11.02
CA SER A 67 1.05 -1.43 -11.69
C SER A 67 0.96 -1.46 -13.21
N LEU A 68 0.08 -2.28 -13.78
CA LEU A 68 -0.06 -2.42 -15.24
C LEU A 68 -0.62 -1.16 -15.90
N ILE A 69 -1.58 -0.48 -15.27
CA ILE A 69 -2.13 0.77 -15.80
C ILE A 69 -1.05 1.87 -15.79
N VAL A 70 -0.26 1.95 -14.73
CA VAL A 70 0.83 2.93 -14.64
C VAL A 70 1.92 2.65 -15.68
N LEU A 71 2.29 1.39 -15.87
CA LEU A 71 3.22 0.97 -16.93
C LEU A 71 2.67 1.28 -18.33
N LEU A 72 1.38 1.05 -18.57
CA LEU A 72 0.74 1.38 -19.84
C LEU A 72 0.92 2.87 -20.17
N TYR A 73 0.67 3.77 -19.22
CA TYR A 73 0.91 5.21 -19.40
C TYR A 73 2.38 5.52 -19.69
N GLN A 74 3.31 4.92 -18.95
CA GLN A 74 4.75 5.14 -19.18
C GLN A 74 5.16 4.81 -20.62
N TRP A 75 4.82 3.60 -21.07
CA TRP A 75 5.31 3.07 -22.33
C TRP A 75 4.59 3.71 -23.52
N THR A 76 3.29 4.01 -23.40
CA THR A 76 2.57 4.74 -24.44
C THR A 76 3.08 6.17 -24.58
N THR A 77 3.39 6.85 -23.46
CA THR A 77 3.99 8.19 -23.49
C THR A 77 5.36 8.17 -24.16
N LEU A 78 6.21 7.19 -23.86
CA LEU A 78 7.51 7.03 -24.52
C LEU A 78 7.37 6.84 -26.04
N MET A 79 6.34 6.11 -26.47
CA MET A 79 6.03 5.90 -27.89
C MET A 79 5.35 7.12 -28.56
N GLY A 80 5.14 8.22 -27.84
CA GLY A 80 4.41 9.40 -28.33
C GLY A 80 2.90 9.17 -28.53
N LEU A 81 2.37 8.05 -28.04
CA LEU A 81 0.95 7.73 -28.10
C LEU A 81 0.18 8.45 -27.00
N ARG A 82 -1.11 8.69 -27.23
CA ARG A 82 -2.02 9.35 -26.28
C ARG A 82 -3.14 8.40 -25.89
N LEU A 83 -3.30 8.18 -24.59
CA LEU A 83 -4.43 7.45 -24.00
C LEU A 83 -5.62 8.39 -23.85
N SER A 84 -6.22 8.76 -24.98
CA SER A 84 -7.44 9.57 -25.03
C SER A 84 -8.65 8.79 -24.47
N SER A 85 -9.73 9.50 -24.13
CA SER A 85 -10.98 8.89 -23.67
C SER A 85 -11.50 7.80 -24.63
N THR A 86 -11.37 7.99 -25.95
CA THR A 86 -11.76 6.99 -26.95
C THR A 86 -10.92 5.71 -26.86
N VAL A 87 -9.58 5.85 -26.76
CA VAL A 87 -8.68 4.71 -26.63
C VAL A 87 -8.93 3.97 -25.32
N LEU A 88 -9.06 4.70 -24.22
CA LEU A 88 -9.35 4.13 -22.91
C LEU A 88 -10.71 3.42 -22.87
N THR A 89 -11.73 3.94 -23.56
CA THR A 89 -13.03 3.29 -23.68
C THR A 89 -12.91 1.98 -24.46
N GLY A 90 -12.18 1.97 -25.57
CA GLY A 90 -11.89 0.75 -26.33
C GLY A 90 -11.17 -0.30 -25.48
N LEU A 91 -10.13 0.12 -24.74
CA LEU A 91 -9.39 -0.76 -23.82
C LEU A 91 -10.29 -1.30 -22.69
N LEU A 92 -11.18 -0.48 -22.14
CA LEU A 92 -12.14 -0.91 -21.13
C LEU A 92 -13.10 -1.97 -21.68
N LEU A 93 -13.65 -1.78 -22.88
CA LEU A 93 -14.57 -2.75 -23.50
C LEU A 93 -13.87 -4.08 -23.77
N LEU A 94 -12.63 -4.04 -24.28
CA LEU A 94 -11.81 -5.24 -24.47
C LEU A 94 -11.51 -5.94 -23.14
N LEU A 95 -11.19 -5.17 -22.10
CA LEU A 95 -10.97 -5.69 -20.75
C LEU A 95 -12.23 -6.37 -20.21
N LEU A 96 -13.40 -5.71 -20.27
CA LEU A 96 -14.67 -6.28 -19.81
C LEU A 96 -15.02 -7.57 -20.56
N LEU A 97 -14.82 -7.60 -21.88
CA LEU A 97 -15.02 -8.82 -22.68
C LEU A 97 -14.08 -9.95 -22.24
N ALA A 98 -12.79 -9.65 -22.07
CA ALA A 98 -11.81 -10.61 -21.59
C ALA A 98 -12.15 -11.13 -20.18
N LEU A 99 -12.67 -10.27 -19.28
CA LEU A 99 -13.14 -10.67 -17.95
C LEU A 99 -14.32 -11.62 -18.03
N VAL A 100 -15.32 -11.33 -18.85
CA VAL A 100 -16.48 -12.22 -19.05
C VAL A 100 -16.03 -13.59 -19.56
N ILE A 101 -15.13 -13.62 -20.54
CA ILE A 101 -14.56 -14.86 -21.09
C ILE A 101 -13.78 -15.63 -20.02
N ALA A 102 -12.91 -14.96 -19.27
CA ALA A 102 -12.09 -15.59 -18.23
C ALA A 102 -12.95 -16.16 -17.08
N VAL A 103 -13.93 -15.39 -16.59
CA VAL A 103 -14.86 -15.85 -15.55
C VAL A 103 -15.69 -17.03 -16.05
N TRP A 104 -16.13 -17.01 -17.32
CA TRP A 104 -16.82 -18.14 -17.94
C TRP A 104 -16.00 -19.43 -17.90
N PHE A 105 -14.71 -19.35 -18.29
CA PHE A 105 -13.82 -20.51 -18.25
C PHE A 105 -13.55 -21.00 -16.83
N ASP A 106 -13.32 -20.10 -15.88
CA ASP A 106 -13.13 -20.46 -14.47
C ASP A 106 -14.34 -21.20 -13.90
N LEU A 107 -15.54 -20.65 -14.09
CA LEU A 107 -16.78 -21.24 -13.60
C LEU A 107 -17.09 -22.58 -14.28
N ARG A 108 -16.60 -22.80 -15.51
CA ARG A 108 -16.73 -24.09 -16.21
C ARG A 108 -15.75 -25.14 -15.69
N GLN A 109 -14.52 -24.75 -15.35
CA GLN A 109 -13.47 -25.65 -14.88
C GLN A 109 -13.59 -26.02 -13.40
N GLN A 110 -14.46 -25.34 -12.63
CA GLN A 110 -14.71 -25.73 -11.24
C GLN A 110 -15.35 -27.14 -11.17
N PRO A 111 -14.70 -28.11 -10.50
CA PRO A 111 -15.26 -29.45 -10.35
C PRO A 111 -16.59 -29.38 -9.59
N ARG A 112 -17.63 -30.03 -10.13
CA ARG A 112 -19.00 -30.10 -9.56
C ARG A 112 -19.07 -30.63 -8.12
N THR A 113 -17.97 -31.20 -7.61
CA THR A 113 -17.90 -31.93 -6.33
C THR A 113 -17.33 -31.13 -5.15
N ARG A 114 -17.22 -29.80 -5.22
CA ARG A 114 -16.87 -28.95 -4.05
C ARG A 114 -17.82 -27.77 -3.87
N ASN A 115 -19.11 -28.05 -3.71
CA ASN A 115 -20.14 -27.05 -3.41
C ASN A 115 -20.35 -26.76 -1.90
N ALA A 116 -19.54 -27.33 -1.01
CA ALA A 116 -19.47 -26.83 0.36
C ALA A 116 -18.31 -25.82 0.42
N LEU A 117 -18.62 -24.52 0.37
CA LEU A 117 -17.75 -23.55 1.02
C LEU A 117 -17.56 -24.04 2.46
N ASP A 118 -16.35 -24.46 2.81
CA ASP A 118 -16.01 -24.81 4.20
C ASP A 118 -16.50 -23.66 5.08
N HIS A 119 -17.27 -23.97 6.13
CA HIS A 119 -17.88 -22.98 7.02
C HIS A 119 -16.81 -22.00 7.55
N ARG A 120 -15.57 -22.47 7.71
CA ARG A 120 -14.42 -21.63 8.08
C ARG A 120 -14.10 -20.55 7.05
N ARG A 121 -14.17 -20.87 5.76
CA ARG A 121 -13.95 -19.90 4.67
C ARG A 121 -15.11 -18.91 4.58
N LEU A 122 -16.34 -19.39 4.72
CA LEU A 122 -17.53 -18.53 4.70
C LEU A 122 -17.50 -17.52 5.86
N TRP A 123 -17.22 -17.98 7.09
CA TRP A 123 -17.06 -17.12 8.26
C TRP A 123 -15.98 -16.05 8.05
N ALA A 124 -14.82 -16.46 7.55
CA ALA A 124 -13.70 -15.54 7.35
C ALA A 124 -14.00 -14.47 6.29
N TRP A 125 -14.60 -14.85 5.16
CA TRP A 125 -15.06 -13.88 4.15
C TRP A 125 -16.18 -12.98 4.68
N SER A 126 -17.13 -13.52 5.44
CA SER A 126 -18.23 -12.73 6.01
C SER A 126 -17.70 -11.69 7.01
N GLY A 127 -16.75 -12.08 7.87
CA GLY A 127 -16.08 -11.16 8.79
C GLY A 127 -15.31 -10.06 8.07
N LEU A 128 -14.50 -10.43 7.05
CA LEU A 128 -13.76 -9.43 6.28
C LEU A 128 -14.69 -8.50 5.49
N LEU A 129 -15.75 -9.03 4.87
CA LEU A 129 -16.74 -8.22 4.15
C LEU A 129 -17.45 -7.24 5.09
N GLY A 130 -17.87 -7.69 6.28
CA GLY A 130 -18.44 -6.81 7.30
C GLY A 130 -17.50 -5.67 7.69
N ILE A 131 -16.21 -5.97 7.88
CA ILE A 131 -15.19 -4.95 8.18
C ILE A 131 -14.99 -3.99 7.00
N ILE A 132 -14.88 -4.49 5.77
CA ILE A 132 -14.73 -3.66 4.56
C ILE A 132 -15.94 -2.73 4.42
N THR A 133 -17.16 -3.26 4.55
CA THR A 133 -18.40 -2.48 4.42
C THR A 133 -18.49 -1.41 5.49
N LEU A 134 -18.25 -1.73 6.76
CA LEU A 134 -18.26 -0.74 7.84
C LEU A 134 -17.13 0.29 7.69
N THR A 135 -15.96 -0.14 7.19
CA THR A 135 -14.86 0.77 6.88
C THR A 135 -15.28 1.74 5.79
N LEU A 136 -15.76 1.25 4.64
CA LEU A 136 -16.26 2.09 3.54
C LEU A 136 -17.34 3.05 4.03
N TRP A 137 -18.33 2.58 4.80
CA TRP A 137 -19.34 3.45 5.39
C TRP A 137 -18.71 4.59 6.19
N THR A 138 -17.79 4.26 7.12
CA THR A 138 -17.07 5.24 7.94
C THR A 138 -16.28 6.23 7.08
N ARG A 139 -15.60 5.74 6.04
CA ARG A 139 -14.82 6.56 5.09
C ARG A 139 -15.69 7.55 4.31
N PHE A 140 -16.88 7.13 3.87
CA PHE A 140 -17.79 8.00 3.14
C PHE A 140 -18.50 9.00 4.07
N VAL A 141 -18.80 8.63 5.31
CA VAL A 141 -19.30 9.59 6.33
C VAL A 141 -18.31 10.73 6.55
N GLN A 142 -17.01 10.44 6.60
CA GLN A 142 -15.96 11.46 6.80
C GLN A 142 -15.91 12.54 5.71
N ILE A 143 -16.29 12.19 4.48
CA ILE A 143 -16.25 13.09 3.33
C ILE A 143 -17.62 13.64 2.93
N ALA A 144 -18.69 13.27 3.64
CA ALA A 144 -20.07 13.60 3.27
C ALA A 144 -20.34 15.10 3.14
N HIS A 145 -19.58 15.92 3.89
CA HIS A 145 -19.71 17.38 3.89
C HIS A 145 -18.51 18.10 3.25
N LEU A 146 -17.55 17.36 2.68
CA LEU A 146 -16.40 17.95 1.99
C LEU A 146 -16.77 18.21 0.53
N ILE A 147 -16.59 19.46 0.10
CA ILE A 147 -16.80 19.85 -1.30
C ILE A 147 -15.52 19.68 -2.10
N LEU A 148 -14.40 20.09 -1.51
CA LEU A 148 -13.07 19.95 -2.09
C LEU A 148 -12.23 18.99 -1.22
N PRO A 149 -11.36 18.18 -1.84
CA PRO A 149 -10.26 17.53 -1.14
C PRO A 149 -9.49 18.55 -0.28
N PRO A 150 -9.25 18.27 1.02
CA PRO A 150 -8.66 19.24 1.93
C PRO A 150 -7.13 19.33 1.76
N TRP A 151 -6.55 20.45 2.19
CA TRP A 151 -5.11 20.75 2.19
C TRP A 151 -4.45 20.96 0.82
N VAL A 152 -3.13 21.17 0.84
CA VAL A 152 -2.35 21.59 -0.33
C VAL A 152 -2.01 20.46 -1.30
N ASP A 153 -1.79 19.22 -0.83
CA ASP A 153 -1.40 18.11 -1.71
C ASP A 153 -2.49 17.80 -2.76
N PRO A 154 -3.80 17.79 -2.43
CA PRO A 154 -4.84 17.59 -3.44
C PRO A 154 -4.91 18.66 -4.52
N VAL A 155 -4.57 19.91 -4.23
CA VAL A 155 -4.52 20.96 -5.26
C VAL A 155 -3.48 20.58 -6.33
N HIS A 156 -2.31 20.12 -5.89
CA HIS A 156 -1.28 19.61 -6.78
C HIS A 156 -1.74 18.33 -7.51
N HIS A 157 -2.40 17.41 -6.81
CA HIS A 157 -2.92 16.19 -7.44
C HIS A 157 -3.96 16.47 -8.53
N ALA A 158 -4.87 17.43 -8.30
CA ALA A 158 -5.87 17.82 -9.27
C ALA A 158 -5.24 18.33 -10.57
N LEU A 159 -4.19 19.15 -10.47
CA LEU A 159 -3.45 19.64 -11.64
C LEU A 159 -2.79 18.49 -12.42
N LEU A 160 -2.09 17.59 -11.74
CA LEU A 160 -1.41 16.45 -12.40
C LEU A 160 -2.41 15.49 -13.05
N ILE A 161 -3.55 15.23 -12.41
CA ILE A 161 -4.63 14.40 -12.97
C ILE A 161 -5.20 15.07 -14.22
N ARG A 162 -5.44 16.39 -14.16
CA ARG A 162 -5.93 17.17 -15.29
C ARG A 162 -4.99 17.10 -16.48
N VAL A 163 -3.69 17.41 -16.27
CA VAL A 163 -2.67 17.34 -17.32
C VAL A 163 -2.61 15.94 -17.93
N ALA A 164 -2.61 14.89 -17.10
CA ALA A 164 -2.58 13.51 -17.60
C ALA A 164 -3.83 13.13 -18.42
N ALA A 165 -5.00 13.64 -18.03
CA ALA A 165 -6.24 13.39 -18.75
C ALA A 165 -6.34 14.18 -20.06
N GLU A 166 -5.91 15.44 -20.07
CA GLU A 166 -5.97 16.33 -21.25
C GLU A 166 -4.94 15.92 -22.31
N THR A 167 -3.74 15.52 -21.89
CA THR A 167 -2.67 15.08 -22.80
C THR A 167 -2.81 13.60 -23.19
N GLY A 168 -3.48 12.79 -22.37
CA GLY A 168 -3.48 11.34 -22.48
C GLY A 168 -2.11 10.71 -22.20
N GLN A 169 -1.22 11.43 -21.51
CA GLN A 169 0.18 11.06 -21.30
C GLN A 169 0.59 11.25 -19.84
N VAL A 170 1.79 10.78 -19.50
CA VAL A 170 2.42 11.04 -18.20
C VAL A 170 2.69 12.55 -18.05
N PRO A 171 2.36 13.18 -16.90
CA PRO A 171 2.51 14.63 -16.70
C PRO A 171 3.96 15.03 -16.40
N TYR A 172 4.88 14.80 -17.36
CA TYR A 172 6.27 15.26 -17.26
C TYR A 172 6.40 16.79 -17.39
N SER A 173 5.48 17.43 -18.10
CA SER A 173 5.39 18.89 -18.23
C SER A 173 4.03 19.36 -17.70
N LEU A 174 4.00 20.52 -17.03
CA LEU A 174 2.79 21.16 -16.51
C LEU A 174 2.36 22.37 -17.34
N LEU A 175 2.96 22.60 -18.51
CA LEU A 175 2.54 23.66 -19.42
C LEU A 175 1.12 23.41 -19.97
N PRO A 176 0.34 24.47 -20.23
CA PRO A 176 0.62 25.89 -19.98
C PRO A 176 0.31 26.35 -18.55
N TYR A 177 -0.19 25.47 -17.69
CA TYR A 177 -0.66 25.82 -16.34
C TYR A 177 0.44 26.31 -15.41
N LEU A 178 1.61 25.68 -15.45
CA LEU A 178 2.80 26.08 -14.72
C LEU A 178 4.03 25.97 -15.62
N GLN A 179 4.99 26.88 -15.42
CA GLN A 179 6.26 26.91 -16.14
C GLN A 179 7.22 25.82 -15.62
N VAL A 180 6.80 24.56 -15.69
CA VAL A 180 7.55 23.37 -15.31
C VAL A 180 7.55 22.41 -16.49
N THR A 181 8.71 22.23 -17.12
CA THR A 181 8.88 21.41 -18.32
C THR A 181 9.34 19.98 -18.01
N ASN A 182 10.06 19.79 -16.90
CA ASN A 182 10.54 18.49 -16.44
C ASN A 182 10.16 18.27 -14.97
N LEU A 183 9.12 17.48 -14.74
CA LEU A 183 8.61 17.17 -13.41
C LEU A 183 9.17 15.83 -12.91
N ALA A 184 10.16 15.89 -12.01
CA ALA A 184 10.68 14.72 -11.28
C ALA A 184 9.81 14.35 -10.06
N TYR A 185 8.55 14.01 -10.31
CA TYR A 185 7.57 13.64 -9.27
C TYR A 185 6.83 12.33 -9.63
N HIS A 186 6.57 11.48 -8.64
CA HIS A 186 5.86 10.21 -8.86
C HIS A 186 4.40 10.46 -9.26
N TRP A 187 3.98 9.93 -10.40
CA TRP A 187 2.70 10.26 -11.06
C TRP A 187 1.74 9.07 -11.19
N GLY A 188 2.08 7.90 -10.67
CA GLY A 188 1.31 6.66 -10.87
C GLY A 188 -0.13 6.73 -10.33
N TYR A 189 -0.35 7.38 -9.19
CA TYR A 189 -1.71 7.66 -8.69
C TYR A 189 -2.49 8.57 -9.64
N HIS A 190 -1.84 9.59 -10.21
CA HIS A 190 -2.49 10.62 -11.02
C HIS A 190 -2.98 10.07 -12.35
N VAL A 191 -2.18 9.24 -13.03
CA VAL A 191 -2.62 8.60 -14.29
C VAL A 191 -3.71 7.57 -14.06
N PHE A 192 -3.70 6.87 -12.91
CA PHE A 192 -4.78 5.97 -12.54
C PHE A 192 -6.07 6.76 -12.30
N ALA A 193 -6.01 7.85 -11.53
CA ALA A 193 -7.15 8.74 -11.31
C ALA A 193 -7.64 9.41 -12.61
N ALA A 194 -6.73 9.81 -13.51
CA ALA A 194 -7.05 10.36 -14.82
C ALA A 194 -7.80 9.36 -15.70
N THR A 195 -7.41 8.07 -15.66
CA THR A 195 -8.12 6.98 -16.35
C THR A 195 -9.57 6.90 -15.87
N LEU A 196 -9.78 6.92 -14.55
CA LEU A 196 -11.12 6.88 -13.97
C LEU A 196 -11.92 8.14 -14.30
N TRP A 197 -11.28 9.31 -14.30
CA TRP A 197 -11.93 10.58 -14.57
C TRP A 197 -12.44 10.68 -16.00
N GLN A 198 -11.60 10.31 -16.97
CA GLN A 198 -11.95 10.29 -18.40
C GLN A 198 -13.10 9.33 -18.74
N LEU A 199 -13.35 8.31 -17.92
CA LEU A 199 -14.34 7.25 -18.19
C LEU A 199 -15.61 7.34 -17.32
N SER A 200 -15.58 8.05 -16.19
CA SER A 200 -16.71 8.11 -15.24
C SER A 200 -17.61 9.34 -15.43
N ALA A 201 -17.09 10.42 -16.03
CA ALA A 201 -17.73 11.73 -16.10
C ALA A 201 -18.08 12.35 -14.73
N LEU A 202 -17.41 11.92 -13.65
CA LEU A 202 -17.50 12.59 -12.35
C LEU A 202 -16.76 13.93 -12.38
N SER A 203 -17.13 14.85 -11.47
CA SER A 203 -16.29 16.01 -11.20
C SER A 203 -14.96 15.55 -10.58
N LEU A 204 -13.87 16.25 -10.92
CA LEU A 204 -12.54 15.88 -10.43
C LEU A 204 -12.42 15.90 -8.90
N PRO A 205 -12.95 16.92 -8.17
CA PRO A 205 -12.91 16.91 -6.70
C PRO A 205 -13.62 15.70 -6.09
N GLN A 206 -14.81 15.36 -6.59
CA GLN A 206 -15.59 14.22 -6.12
C GLN A 206 -14.87 12.90 -6.40
N LEU A 207 -14.30 12.74 -7.59
CA LEU A 207 -13.51 11.56 -7.95
C LEU A 207 -12.34 11.37 -7.00
N MET A 208 -11.62 12.44 -6.67
CA MET A 208 -10.47 12.37 -5.76
C MET A 208 -10.88 11.97 -4.34
N LEU A 209 -11.96 12.56 -3.81
CA LEU A 209 -12.50 12.19 -2.48
C LEU A 209 -12.91 10.72 -2.44
N TRP A 210 -13.67 10.27 -3.44
CA TRP A 210 -14.18 8.89 -3.50
C TRP A 210 -13.06 7.87 -3.71
N LEU A 211 -12.17 8.13 -4.68
CA LEU A 211 -11.02 7.28 -4.94
C LEU A 211 -10.11 7.19 -3.70
N GLY A 212 -9.80 8.32 -3.07
CA GLY A 212 -9.00 8.37 -1.86
C GLY A 212 -9.57 7.49 -0.75
N GLN A 213 -10.88 7.56 -0.51
CA GLN A 213 -11.55 6.76 0.51
C GLN A 213 -11.67 5.27 0.16
N ILE A 214 -11.87 4.93 -1.11
CA ILE A 214 -11.89 3.52 -1.54
C ILE A 214 -10.49 2.91 -1.43
N LEU A 215 -9.45 3.61 -1.89
CA LEU A 215 -8.06 3.18 -1.71
C LEU A 215 -7.70 3.05 -0.21
N ASN A 216 -8.24 3.93 0.64
CA ASN A 216 -8.11 3.83 2.09
C ASN A 216 -8.70 2.54 2.63
N ALA A 217 -9.97 2.26 2.29
CA ALA A 217 -10.67 1.07 2.75
C ALA A 217 -10.04 -0.23 2.24
N LEU A 218 -9.42 -0.22 1.05
CA LEU A 218 -8.73 -1.39 0.49
C LEU A 218 -7.51 -1.84 1.31
N HIS A 219 -6.99 -0.99 2.21
CA HIS A 219 -5.96 -1.43 3.16
C HIS A 219 -6.44 -2.53 4.09
N THR A 220 -7.75 -2.61 4.37
CA THR A 220 -8.30 -3.72 5.16
C THR A 220 -8.10 -5.06 4.46
N LEU A 221 -8.31 -5.11 3.14
CA LEU A 221 -8.10 -6.29 2.31
C LEU A 221 -6.62 -6.64 2.17
N THR A 222 -5.75 -5.67 1.90
CA THR A 222 -4.31 -5.93 1.70
C THR A 222 -3.61 -6.37 2.99
N CYS A 223 -3.96 -5.76 4.14
CA CYS A 223 -3.45 -6.17 5.45
C CYS A 223 -4.00 -7.55 5.85
N ALA A 224 -5.28 -7.82 5.59
CA ALA A 224 -5.86 -9.14 5.83
C ALA A 224 -5.12 -10.24 5.08
N ALA A 225 -4.89 -10.03 3.78
CA ALA A 225 -4.20 -11.00 2.95
C ALA A 225 -2.76 -11.23 3.40
N LEU A 226 -2.00 -10.17 3.71
CA LEU A 226 -0.62 -10.33 4.15
C LEU A 226 -0.53 -11.06 5.49
N ALA A 227 -1.36 -10.70 6.48
CA ALA A 227 -1.37 -11.41 7.76
C ALA A 227 -1.85 -12.86 7.59
N SER A 228 -2.89 -13.12 6.82
CA SER A 228 -3.31 -14.50 6.52
C SER A 228 -2.27 -15.29 5.74
N TYR A 229 -1.47 -14.62 4.91
CA TYR A 229 -0.37 -15.22 4.17
C TYR A 229 0.80 -15.61 5.08
N LEU A 230 1.24 -14.68 5.93
CA LEU A 230 2.40 -14.86 6.80
C LEU A 230 2.14 -15.90 7.90
N TRP A 231 0.97 -15.89 8.54
CA TRP A 231 0.62 -16.82 9.61
C TRP A 231 -0.18 -18.05 9.14
N ARG A 232 -0.54 -18.11 7.85
CA ARG A 232 -1.31 -19.22 7.24
C ARG A 232 -2.65 -19.50 7.96
N ARG A 233 -3.28 -18.46 8.50
CA ARG A 233 -4.54 -18.52 9.26
C ARG A 233 -5.44 -17.33 8.93
N PRO A 234 -6.78 -17.48 8.89
CA PRO A 234 -7.69 -16.36 8.59
C PRO A 234 -7.76 -15.33 9.73
N LEU A 235 -7.70 -15.76 11.00
CA LEU A 235 -7.91 -14.87 12.15
C LEU A 235 -6.91 -13.70 12.21
N PRO A 236 -5.58 -13.89 12.06
CA PRO A 236 -4.66 -12.76 11.97
C PRO A 236 -5.04 -11.73 10.90
N GLY A 237 -5.57 -12.19 9.76
CA GLY A 237 -6.02 -11.33 8.68
C GLY A 237 -7.24 -10.51 9.05
N ILE A 238 -8.25 -11.13 9.64
CA ILE A 238 -9.50 -10.44 10.06
C ILE A 238 -9.19 -9.39 11.13
N ILE A 239 -8.34 -9.71 12.10
CA ILE A 239 -7.96 -8.74 13.14
C ILE A 239 -7.09 -7.61 12.56
N ALA A 240 -6.16 -7.91 11.65
CA ALA A 240 -5.39 -6.87 10.96
C ALA A 240 -6.31 -5.92 10.18
N ALA A 241 -7.31 -6.45 9.45
CA ALA A 241 -8.32 -5.65 8.76
C ALA A 241 -9.11 -4.75 9.71
N LEU A 242 -9.55 -5.29 10.84
CA LEU A 242 -10.28 -4.55 11.88
C LEU A 242 -9.44 -3.37 12.39
N VAL A 243 -8.18 -3.64 12.74
CA VAL A 243 -7.26 -2.63 13.28
C VAL A 243 -7.05 -1.51 12.26
N VAL A 244 -6.69 -1.83 11.01
CA VAL A 244 -6.42 -0.82 9.99
C VAL A 244 -7.67 -0.06 9.56
N GLY A 245 -8.79 -0.75 9.42
CA GLY A 245 -10.01 -0.18 8.88
C GLY A 245 -10.74 0.71 9.88
N LEU A 246 -10.77 0.32 11.15
CA LEU A 246 -11.73 0.86 12.11
C LEU A 246 -11.13 1.33 13.43
N ILE A 247 -9.91 0.91 13.80
CA ILE A 247 -9.32 1.29 15.10
C ILE A 247 -8.19 2.30 14.92
N SER A 248 -7.33 2.09 13.94
CA SER A 248 -6.14 2.91 13.71
C SER A 248 -6.49 4.26 13.10
N PHE A 249 -5.88 5.30 13.65
CA PHE A 249 -6.01 6.68 13.15
C PHE A 249 -5.38 6.84 11.76
N MET A 250 -4.36 6.04 11.43
CA MET A 250 -3.81 5.91 10.08
C MET A 250 -4.27 4.56 9.49
N PRO A 251 -4.68 4.47 8.21
CA PRO A 251 -4.59 5.52 7.19
C PRO A 251 -5.82 6.45 7.18
N ALA A 252 -6.81 6.30 8.07
CA ALA A 252 -8.03 7.11 8.10
C ALA A 252 -7.79 8.62 7.89
N TYR A 253 -6.82 9.15 8.62
CA TYR A 253 -6.46 10.57 8.62
C TYR A 253 -5.81 11.07 7.33
N TYR A 254 -5.38 10.18 6.42
CA TYR A 254 -4.75 10.60 5.16
C TYR A 254 -5.66 11.47 4.30
N VAL A 255 -6.98 11.36 4.47
CA VAL A 255 -7.95 12.24 3.79
C VAL A 255 -7.71 13.71 4.14
N SER A 256 -7.33 14.02 5.38
CA SER A 256 -7.10 15.39 5.87
C SER A 256 -5.97 16.11 5.15
N TRP A 257 -5.04 15.35 4.59
CA TRP A 257 -3.85 15.86 3.90
C TRP A 257 -3.85 15.58 2.41
N GLY A 258 -4.67 14.62 1.95
CA GLY A 258 -4.58 14.12 0.59
C GLY A 258 -3.35 13.26 0.31
N ARG A 259 -2.84 12.49 1.28
CA ARG A 259 -1.66 11.59 1.11
C ARG A 259 -1.95 10.38 0.20
N TYR A 260 -2.61 10.59 -0.93
CA TYR A 260 -3.16 9.55 -1.80
C TYR A 260 -2.09 8.79 -2.57
N THR A 261 -0.98 9.43 -2.96
CA THR A 261 0.16 8.75 -3.59
C THR A 261 0.77 7.73 -2.64
N GLN A 262 1.03 8.12 -1.38
CA GLN A 262 1.59 7.24 -0.36
C GLN A 262 0.61 6.13 0.01
N LEU A 263 -0.67 6.47 0.15
CA LEU A 263 -1.75 5.50 0.37
C LEU A 263 -1.75 4.40 -0.68
N THR A 264 -1.64 4.79 -1.95
CA THR A 264 -1.60 3.87 -3.10
C THR A 264 -0.31 3.06 -3.11
N GLY A 265 0.83 3.66 -2.80
CA GLY A 265 2.10 2.96 -2.69
C GLY A 265 2.09 1.87 -1.60
N LEU A 266 1.52 2.17 -0.43
CA LEU A 266 1.42 1.22 0.67
C LEU A 266 0.50 0.03 0.33
N LEU A 267 -0.53 0.21 -0.52
CA LEU A 267 -1.38 -0.90 -1.01
C LEU A 267 -0.58 -1.93 -1.82
N LEU A 268 0.49 -1.52 -2.50
CA LEU A 268 1.30 -2.39 -3.35
C LEU A 268 2.30 -3.23 -2.57
N ILE A 269 2.63 -2.89 -1.32
CA ILE A 269 3.61 -3.64 -0.53
C ILE A 269 3.13 -5.09 -0.25
N PRO A 270 1.89 -5.34 0.24
CA PRO A 270 1.39 -6.69 0.43
C PRO A 270 1.45 -7.61 -0.80
N PRO A 271 0.89 -7.26 -1.98
CA PRO A 271 1.01 -8.12 -3.15
C PRO A 271 2.46 -8.29 -3.61
N LEU A 272 3.30 -7.26 -3.48
CA LEU A 272 4.73 -7.34 -3.83
C LEU A 272 5.47 -8.36 -2.95
N ALA A 273 5.27 -8.30 -1.64
CA ALA A 273 5.86 -9.24 -0.68
C ALA A 273 5.39 -10.69 -0.94
N ILE A 274 4.10 -10.87 -1.21
CA ILE A 274 3.53 -12.18 -1.52
C ILE A 274 4.11 -12.74 -2.82
N ALA A 275 4.15 -11.93 -3.89
CA ALA A 275 4.69 -12.34 -5.19
C ALA A 275 6.18 -12.71 -5.09
N CYS A 276 6.98 -11.91 -4.37
CA CYS A 276 8.39 -12.18 -4.13
C CYS A 276 8.58 -13.51 -3.38
N HIS A 277 7.82 -13.73 -2.30
CA HIS A 277 7.90 -14.98 -1.55
C HIS A 277 7.44 -16.19 -2.39
N GLN A 278 6.39 -16.05 -3.22
CA GLN A 278 5.95 -17.10 -4.15
C GLN A 278 7.00 -17.42 -5.21
N TRP A 279 7.68 -16.39 -5.72
CA TRP A 279 8.82 -16.58 -6.62
C TRP A 279 9.90 -17.39 -5.93
N LEU A 280 10.39 -16.97 -4.76
CA LEU A 280 11.43 -17.67 -3.99
C LEU A 280 11.07 -19.11 -3.63
N GLN A 281 9.79 -19.41 -3.39
CA GLN A 281 9.34 -20.78 -3.15
C GLN A 281 9.31 -21.62 -4.43
N SER A 282 8.76 -21.09 -5.53
CA SER A 282 8.40 -21.89 -6.71
C SER A 282 9.46 -21.98 -7.79
N GLY A 283 10.32 -20.97 -7.97
CA GLY A 283 11.27 -20.95 -9.09
C GLY A 283 10.69 -20.29 -10.34
N SER A 284 9.40 -19.98 -10.32
CA SER A 284 8.68 -19.57 -11.51
C SER A 284 9.08 -18.18 -11.95
N TRP A 285 9.50 -18.08 -13.21
CA TRP A 285 9.74 -16.81 -13.88
C TRP A 285 8.47 -15.94 -13.97
N ARG A 286 7.26 -16.53 -13.89
CA ARG A 286 6.00 -15.78 -13.90
C ARG A 286 5.80 -14.99 -12.59
N TRP A 287 6.13 -15.61 -11.45
CA TRP A 287 6.15 -14.91 -10.16
C TRP A 287 7.28 -13.88 -10.09
N LEU A 288 8.43 -14.16 -10.71
CA LEU A 288 9.51 -13.19 -10.87
C LEU A 288 9.04 -11.97 -11.67
N LEU A 289 8.43 -12.18 -12.83
CA LEU A 289 7.89 -11.11 -13.67
C LEU A 289 6.84 -10.29 -12.90
N SER A 290 5.94 -10.95 -12.18
CA SER A 290 4.92 -10.29 -11.35
C SER A 290 5.56 -9.41 -10.26
N THR A 291 6.63 -9.90 -9.64
CA THR A 291 7.40 -9.12 -8.65
C THR A 291 8.08 -7.92 -9.32
N ALA A 292 8.66 -8.08 -10.51
CA ALA A 292 9.25 -6.99 -11.27
C ALA A 292 8.22 -5.92 -11.69
N VAL A 293 7.03 -6.33 -12.16
CA VAL A 293 5.91 -5.44 -12.48
C VAL A 293 5.45 -4.66 -11.25
N LEU A 294 5.31 -5.34 -10.10
CA LEU A 294 4.91 -4.69 -8.84
C LEU A 294 5.98 -3.70 -8.35
N CYS A 295 7.27 -4.06 -8.42
CA CYS A 295 8.37 -3.14 -8.10
C CYS A 295 8.38 -1.91 -9.01
N ALA A 296 8.27 -2.12 -10.33
CA ALA A 296 8.26 -1.03 -11.30
C ALA A 296 7.07 -0.09 -11.08
N GLY A 297 5.86 -0.64 -10.94
CA GLY A 297 4.67 0.17 -10.65
C GLY A 297 4.78 0.92 -9.33
N LEU A 298 5.28 0.29 -8.25
CA LEU A 298 5.48 0.97 -6.97
C LEU A 298 6.48 2.13 -7.06
N SER A 299 7.53 2.00 -7.88
CA SER A 299 8.51 3.06 -8.10
C SER A 299 7.89 4.35 -8.68
N MET A 300 6.87 4.20 -9.53
CA MET A 300 6.17 5.30 -10.21
C MET A 300 4.98 5.80 -9.41
N VAL A 301 4.36 4.95 -8.58
CA VAL A 301 3.27 5.34 -7.68
C VAL A 301 3.80 6.15 -6.50
N HIS A 302 4.88 5.67 -5.87
CA HIS A 302 5.52 6.39 -4.78
C HIS A 302 6.96 5.93 -4.52
N PHE A 303 7.92 6.72 -5.01
CA PHE A 303 9.34 6.35 -4.96
C PHE A 303 9.87 6.11 -3.55
N ARG A 304 9.46 6.87 -2.54
CA ARG A 304 9.89 6.63 -1.14
C ARG A 304 9.34 5.32 -0.56
N VAL A 305 8.13 4.93 -0.93
CA VAL A 305 7.49 3.70 -0.41
C VAL A 305 8.07 2.46 -1.11
N LEU A 306 8.66 2.61 -2.31
CA LEU A 306 9.47 1.56 -2.91
C LEU A 306 10.55 1.06 -1.94
N PHE A 307 11.25 1.96 -1.25
CA PHE A 307 12.27 1.57 -0.27
C PHE A 307 11.69 0.76 0.91
N PHE A 308 10.44 1.03 1.30
CA PHE A 308 9.77 0.25 2.33
C PHE A 308 9.50 -1.18 1.83
N GLY A 309 9.04 -1.31 0.59
CA GLY A 309 8.89 -2.60 -0.08
C GLY A 309 10.22 -3.33 -0.24
N LEU A 310 11.28 -2.66 -0.70
CA LEU A 310 12.61 -3.24 -0.87
C LEU A 310 13.21 -3.73 0.45
N ALA A 311 13.02 -3.00 1.56
CA ALA A 311 13.44 -3.45 2.89
C ALA A 311 12.73 -4.74 3.31
N LEU A 312 11.42 -4.85 3.06
CA LEU A 312 10.67 -6.08 3.33
C LEU A 312 11.14 -7.24 2.43
N LEU A 313 11.36 -6.97 1.15
CA LEU A 313 11.83 -7.95 0.18
C LEU A 313 13.21 -8.48 0.56
N PHE A 314 14.11 -7.59 0.96
CA PHE A 314 15.44 -7.95 1.47
C PHE A 314 15.33 -8.91 2.65
N LEU A 315 14.49 -8.62 3.64
CA LEU A 315 14.29 -9.51 4.79
C LEU A 315 13.64 -10.84 4.41
N ILE A 316 12.69 -10.85 3.46
CA ILE A 316 12.11 -12.08 2.92
C ILE A 316 13.21 -12.95 2.27
N VAL A 317 14.09 -12.34 1.46
CA VAL A 317 15.21 -13.04 0.81
C VAL A 317 16.19 -13.57 1.86
N VAL A 318 16.58 -12.76 2.85
CA VAL A 318 17.49 -13.17 3.93
C VAL A 318 16.90 -14.36 4.70
N LEU A 319 15.64 -14.28 5.14
CA LEU A 319 15.01 -15.40 5.85
C LEU A 319 14.86 -16.64 4.98
N TRP A 320 14.63 -16.49 3.68
CA TRP A 320 14.61 -17.59 2.73
C TRP A 320 15.99 -18.24 2.60
N LEU A 321 17.06 -17.45 2.44
CA LEU A 321 18.45 -17.93 2.36
C LEU A 321 18.84 -18.71 3.62
N LEU A 322 18.50 -18.18 4.81
CA LEU A 322 18.76 -18.83 6.10
C LEU A 322 18.01 -20.16 6.28
N SER A 323 16.98 -20.42 5.47
CA SER A 323 16.13 -21.61 5.57
C SER A 323 16.30 -22.60 4.41
N THR A 324 17.21 -22.34 3.47
CA THR A 324 17.37 -23.15 2.25
C THR A 324 18.82 -23.59 2.02
N PRO A 325 19.04 -24.77 1.41
CA PRO A 325 20.39 -25.26 1.14
C PRO A 325 21.10 -24.42 0.07
N LEU A 326 22.43 -24.34 0.15
CA LEU A 326 23.29 -23.55 -0.75
C LEU A 326 23.07 -23.85 -2.24
N ALA A 327 22.71 -25.09 -2.59
CA ALA A 327 22.41 -25.47 -3.97
C ALA A 327 21.26 -24.64 -4.58
N ALA A 328 20.26 -24.28 -3.77
CA ALA A 328 19.14 -23.45 -4.21
C ALA A 328 19.56 -21.98 -4.44
N TRP A 329 20.65 -21.52 -3.85
CA TRP A 329 21.05 -20.10 -3.90
C TRP A 329 21.50 -19.70 -5.30
N ARG A 330 22.25 -20.56 -6.00
CA ARG A 330 22.82 -20.24 -7.33
C ARG A 330 21.72 -19.91 -8.35
N SER A 331 20.69 -20.74 -8.44
CA SER A 331 19.58 -20.50 -9.36
C SER A 331 18.79 -19.25 -8.98
N ARG A 332 18.63 -18.97 -7.68
CA ARG A 332 17.92 -17.77 -7.21
C ARG A 332 18.71 -16.49 -7.38
N LEU A 333 20.04 -16.54 -7.28
CA LEU A 333 20.89 -15.39 -7.51
C LEU A 333 20.77 -14.90 -8.95
N ILE A 334 20.84 -15.80 -9.94
CA ILE A 334 20.64 -15.47 -11.36
C ILE A 334 19.26 -14.85 -11.57
N GLN A 335 18.23 -15.47 -10.99
CA GLN A 335 16.87 -14.95 -11.05
C GLN A 335 16.71 -13.59 -10.34
N ALA A 336 17.45 -13.33 -9.25
CA ALA A 336 17.42 -12.04 -8.55
C ALA A 336 18.05 -10.94 -9.40
N VAL A 337 19.15 -11.22 -10.09
CA VAL A 337 19.76 -10.30 -11.07
C VAL A 337 18.78 -10.04 -12.22
N ALA A 338 18.14 -11.08 -12.75
CA ALA A 338 17.11 -10.94 -13.79
C ALA A 338 15.91 -10.10 -13.30
N LEU A 339 15.47 -10.27 -12.05
CA LEU A 339 14.43 -9.47 -11.44
C LEU A 339 14.83 -7.99 -11.35
N GLY A 340 16.06 -7.70 -10.93
CA GLY A 340 16.60 -6.34 -10.91
C GLY A 340 16.63 -5.74 -12.31
N ALA A 341 17.21 -6.44 -13.29
CA ALA A 341 17.27 -6.00 -14.68
C ALA A 341 15.89 -5.78 -15.29
N LEU A 342 14.94 -6.69 -15.07
CA LEU A 342 13.56 -6.55 -15.55
C LEU A 342 12.83 -5.40 -14.87
N GLY A 343 12.98 -5.23 -13.55
CA GLY A 343 12.37 -4.13 -12.81
C GLY A 343 12.90 -2.78 -13.30
N LEU A 344 14.22 -2.65 -13.47
CA LEU A 344 14.86 -1.46 -14.01
C LEU A 344 14.45 -1.21 -15.46
N GLY A 345 14.40 -2.25 -16.30
CA GLY A 345 13.96 -2.14 -17.69
C GLY A 345 12.51 -1.67 -17.80
N LEU A 346 11.60 -2.24 -17.01
CA LEU A 346 10.20 -1.82 -16.97
C LEU A 346 10.02 -0.38 -16.47
N ALA A 347 10.87 0.08 -15.55
CA ALA A 347 10.85 1.43 -15.01
C ALA A 347 11.82 2.40 -15.71
N PHE A 348 12.47 1.99 -16.80
CA PHE A 348 13.63 2.71 -17.36
C PHE A 348 13.33 4.18 -17.69
N PRO A 349 12.26 4.52 -18.45
CA PRO A 349 11.90 5.91 -18.71
C PRO A 349 11.69 6.77 -17.46
N TRP A 350 11.15 6.20 -16.39
CA TRP A 350 10.95 6.92 -15.14
C TRP A 350 12.27 7.12 -14.39
N ILE A 351 13.11 6.08 -14.36
CA ILE A 351 14.41 6.13 -13.69
C ILE A 351 15.33 7.15 -14.37
N THR A 352 15.32 7.25 -15.71
CA THR A 352 16.14 8.25 -16.41
C THR A 352 15.74 9.67 -16.03
N VAL A 353 14.43 9.97 -15.94
CA VAL A 353 13.94 11.29 -15.50
C VAL A 353 14.43 11.61 -14.09
N ILE A 354 14.31 10.67 -13.13
CA ILE A 354 14.81 10.88 -11.77
C ILE A 354 16.32 11.12 -11.78
N VAL A 355 17.09 10.26 -12.47
CA VAL A 355 18.54 10.32 -12.45
C VAL A 355 19.04 11.62 -13.06
N LEU A 356 18.52 12.04 -14.21
CA LEU A 356 18.94 13.27 -14.88
C LEU A 356 18.65 14.50 -14.00
N GLU A 357 17.44 14.60 -13.45
CA GLU A 357 17.05 15.73 -12.58
C GLU A 357 17.82 15.73 -11.26
N ARG A 358 18.15 14.55 -10.70
CA ARG A 358 18.93 14.46 -9.47
C ARG A 358 20.41 14.71 -9.68
N LEU A 359 21.00 14.30 -10.81
CA LEU A 359 22.37 14.67 -11.16
C LEU A 359 22.51 16.20 -11.26
N VAL A 360 21.49 16.88 -11.80
CA VAL A 360 21.43 18.35 -11.80
C VAL A 360 21.30 18.91 -10.38
N ALA A 361 20.43 18.35 -9.53
CA ALA A 361 20.24 18.81 -8.15
C ALA A 361 21.42 18.51 -7.20
N MET A 362 22.21 17.46 -7.46
CA MET A 362 23.40 17.08 -6.68
C MET A 362 24.58 18.02 -6.89
N SER A 363 24.50 18.94 -7.85
CA SER A 363 25.46 20.04 -7.99
C SER A 363 25.37 21.08 -6.86
N ASP A 364 24.31 21.05 -6.04
CA ASP A 364 24.18 21.85 -4.80
C ASP A 364 24.40 20.96 -3.55
N PRO A 365 25.50 21.15 -2.80
CA PRO A 365 25.81 20.39 -1.57
C PRO A 365 24.73 20.48 -0.48
N LYS A 366 23.88 21.53 -0.50
CA LYS A 366 22.77 21.68 0.46
C LYS A 366 21.54 20.85 0.11
N GLY A 367 21.44 20.33 -1.13
CA GLY A 367 20.28 19.57 -1.60
C GLY A 367 20.19 18.12 -1.11
N LEU A 368 21.31 17.56 -0.62
CA LEU A 368 21.40 16.18 -0.12
C LEU A 368 21.26 16.06 1.40
N VAL A 369 21.51 17.15 2.12
CA VAL A 369 21.48 17.21 3.58
C VAL A 369 20.12 17.71 4.05
N GLY A 370 19.30 16.82 4.64
CA GLY A 370 18.14 17.28 5.39
C GLY A 370 18.59 18.09 6.60
N GLY A 371 18.32 19.40 6.60
CA GLY A 371 18.65 20.28 7.72
C GLY A 371 17.93 19.89 9.02
N GLY A 372 18.44 20.36 10.16
CA GLY A 372 17.84 20.19 11.49
C GLY A 372 16.35 20.62 11.55
N ARG A 373 15.61 20.03 12.50
CA ARG A 373 14.13 20.03 12.65
C ARG A 373 13.33 19.35 11.53
N PHE A 374 13.81 19.28 10.28
CA PHE A 374 13.06 18.67 9.16
C PHE A 374 12.79 17.16 9.34
N ASN A 375 13.68 16.45 10.03
CA ASN A 375 13.51 15.03 10.34
C ASN A 375 13.19 14.75 11.82
N ALA A 376 12.74 15.76 12.57
CA ALA A 376 12.34 15.54 13.97
C ALA A 376 11.15 14.57 14.04
N LEU A 377 11.13 13.71 15.05
CA LEU A 377 9.99 12.85 15.32
C LEU A 377 8.78 13.73 15.68
N ASN A 378 7.69 13.62 14.91
CA ASN A 378 6.44 14.26 15.27
C ASN A 378 5.70 13.40 16.30
N GLU A 379 5.95 13.67 17.58
CA GLU A 379 5.31 12.97 18.70
C GLU A 379 3.78 13.07 18.64
N GLY A 380 3.24 14.20 18.20
CA GLY A 380 1.79 14.39 18.06
C GLY A 380 1.16 13.42 17.06
N LEU A 381 1.87 13.06 16.00
CA LEU A 381 1.41 12.03 15.03
C LEU A 381 1.61 10.61 15.55
N LEU A 382 2.70 10.35 16.27
CA LEU A 382 2.97 9.02 16.82
C LEU A 382 2.01 8.67 17.95
N TRP A 383 1.65 9.62 18.80
CA TRP A 383 0.82 9.39 19.99
C TRP A 383 -0.63 9.86 19.81
N VAL A 384 -1.08 10.03 18.56
CA VAL A 384 -2.43 10.51 18.25
C VAL A 384 -3.50 9.50 18.68
N GLN A 385 -4.50 9.97 19.43
CA GLN A 385 -5.68 9.19 19.84
C GLN A 385 -5.34 7.75 20.25
N GLN A 386 -5.96 6.71 19.64
CA GLN A 386 -5.81 5.32 20.06
C GLN A 386 -4.41 4.72 19.77
N ASN A 387 -3.49 5.48 19.16
CA ASN A 387 -2.22 4.93 18.68
C ASN A 387 -1.30 4.45 19.82
N TYR A 388 -1.38 5.03 21.02
CA TYR A 388 -0.62 4.55 22.18
C TYR A 388 -0.99 3.10 22.56
N TRP A 389 -2.29 2.76 22.51
CA TRP A 389 -2.74 1.38 22.70
C TRP A 389 -2.27 0.45 21.57
N LEU A 390 -2.29 0.93 20.32
CA LEU A 390 -1.84 0.13 19.17
C LEU A 390 -0.35 -0.18 19.24
N VAL A 391 0.48 0.80 19.63
CA VAL A 391 1.91 0.59 19.87
C VAL A 391 2.10 -0.44 20.97
N ALA A 392 1.43 -0.30 22.12
CA ALA A 392 1.56 -1.23 23.24
C ALA A 392 1.14 -2.66 22.86
N LEU A 393 0.00 -2.82 22.16
CA LEU A 393 -0.47 -4.12 21.69
C LEU A 393 0.45 -4.73 20.64
N ALA A 394 0.99 -3.93 19.72
CA ALA A 394 1.95 -4.40 18.71
C ALA A 394 3.27 -4.86 19.36
N LEU A 395 3.78 -4.14 20.37
CA LEU A 395 4.97 -4.53 21.12
C LEU A 395 4.74 -5.81 21.94
N LEU A 396 3.60 -5.93 22.61
CA LEU A 396 3.24 -7.16 23.33
C LEU A 396 3.11 -8.35 22.38
N ALA A 397 2.43 -8.16 21.24
CA ALA A 397 2.29 -9.19 20.22
C ALA A 397 3.64 -9.58 19.60
N ALA A 398 4.52 -8.61 19.35
CA ALA A 398 5.88 -8.85 18.90
C ALA A 398 6.66 -9.67 19.93
N PHE A 399 6.59 -9.30 21.22
CA PHE A 399 7.23 -10.05 22.30
C PHE A 399 6.74 -11.49 22.36
N CYS A 400 5.41 -11.71 22.40
CA CYS A 400 4.83 -13.05 22.42
C CYS A 400 5.19 -13.86 21.16
N GLY A 401 5.17 -13.24 19.98
CA GLY A 401 5.50 -13.91 18.73
C GLY A 401 6.98 -14.29 18.62
N LEU A 402 7.88 -13.44 19.13
CA LEU A 402 9.31 -13.74 19.25
C LEU A 402 9.57 -14.84 20.29
N TRP A 403 8.84 -14.83 21.41
CA TRP A 403 8.91 -15.86 22.45
C TRP A 403 8.55 -17.26 21.90
N VAL A 404 7.52 -17.34 21.05
CA VAL A 404 7.12 -18.58 20.35
C VAL A 404 7.93 -18.79 19.06
N ARG A 405 8.97 -17.98 18.81
CA ARG A 405 9.89 -18.07 17.66
C ARG A 405 9.19 -18.07 16.30
N SER A 406 8.12 -17.28 16.16
CA SER A 406 7.38 -17.13 14.92
C SER A 406 8.22 -16.41 13.86
N ARG A 407 8.58 -17.11 12.78
CA ARG A 407 9.33 -16.53 11.63
C ARG A 407 8.62 -15.32 11.02
N ALA A 408 7.29 -15.36 10.94
CA ALA A 408 6.48 -14.24 10.45
C ALA A 408 6.58 -13.02 11.37
N THR A 409 6.64 -13.22 12.69
CA THR A 409 6.85 -12.12 13.65
C THR A 409 8.24 -11.53 13.50
N VAL A 410 9.27 -12.36 13.37
CA VAL A 410 10.65 -11.91 13.11
C VAL A 410 10.72 -11.05 11.85
N LEU A 411 10.04 -11.47 10.77
CA LEU A 411 9.98 -10.69 9.53
C LEU A 411 9.36 -9.31 9.74
N VAL A 412 8.19 -9.22 10.39
CA VAL A 412 7.47 -7.94 10.55
C VAL A 412 8.18 -7.02 11.55
N VAL A 413 8.73 -7.57 12.65
CA VAL A 413 9.55 -6.79 13.60
C VAL A 413 10.82 -6.29 12.91
N GLY A 414 11.54 -7.18 12.21
CA GLY A 414 12.74 -6.81 11.46
C GLY A 414 12.46 -5.74 10.41
N TRP A 415 11.31 -5.84 9.72
CA TRP A 415 10.90 -4.84 8.74
C TRP A 415 10.60 -3.49 9.40
N THR A 416 9.86 -3.48 10.50
CA THR A 416 9.56 -2.27 11.27
C THR A 416 10.85 -1.60 11.76
N THR A 417 11.80 -2.39 12.30
CA THR A 417 13.12 -1.90 12.70
C THR A 417 13.89 -1.34 11.52
N ALA A 418 13.88 -2.02 10.36
CA ALA A 418 14.55 -1.54 9.15
C ALA A 418 13.99 -0.18 8.71
N LEU A 419 12.67 0.02 8.73
CA LEU A 419 12.06 1.31 8.40
C LEU A 419 12.51 2.42 9.35
N VAL A 420 12.55 2.15 10.65
CA VAL A 420 12.99 3.13 11.66
C VAL A 420 14.47 3.46 11.50
N VAL A 421 15.32 2.47 11.23
CA VAL A 421 16.75 2.67 10.94
C VAL A 421 16.94 3.44 9.63
N MET A 422 16.14 3.18 8.60
CA MET A 422 16.23 3.91 7.33
C MET A 422 15.86 5.40 7.47
N ALA A 423 14.92 5.75 8.36
CA ALA A 423 14.62 7.15 8.71
C ALA A 423 15.67 7.78 9.63
N ASN A 424 16.43 6.96 10.36
CA ASN A 424 17.38 7.37 11.40
C ASN A 424 18.65 6.53 11.28
N LEU A 425 19.43 6.73 10.20
CA LEU A 425 20.61 5.90 9.93
C LEU A 425 21.64 5.91 11.07
N TRP A 426 21.63 6.97 11.88
CA TRP A 426 22.44 7.05 13.09
C TRP A 426 22.15 5.91 14.09
N LEU A 427 20.95 5.31 14.08
CA LEU A 427 20.62 4.14 14.90
C LEU A 427 21.40 2.88 14.49
N ALA A 428 21.81 2.77 13.22
CA ALA A 428 22.57 1.63 12.74
C ALA A 428 23.90 1.47 13.50
N TRP A 429 24.48 2.58 13.94
CA TRP A 429 25.70 2.63 14.76
C TRP A 429 25.58 1.93 16.11
N TYR A 430 24.38 1.90 16.67
CA TYR A 430 24.11 1.23 17.96
C TYR A 430 23.63 -0.20 17.73
N LEU A 431 22.76 -0.40 16.74
CA LEU A 431 22.09 -1.68 16.51
C LEU A 431 22.99 -2.70 15.82
N LEU A 432 23.82 -2.31 14.85
CA LEU A 432 24.67 -3.25 14.11
C LEU A 432 25.74 -3.89 15.02
N PRO A 433 26.47 -3.16 15.88
CA PRO A 433 27.40 -3.78 16.82
C PRO A 433 26.71 -4.70 17.83
N MET A 434 25.53 -4.31 18.35
CA MET A 434 24.75 -5.18 19.23
C MET A 434 24.31 -6.48 18.54
N ALA A 435 23.85 -6.39 17.28
CA ALA A 435 23.53 -7.56 16.47
C ALA A 435 24.79 -8.40 16.18
N GLY A 436 25.93 -7.75 15.94
CA GLY A 436 27.22 -8.40 15.77
C GLY A 436 27.64 -9.19 17.00
N ALA A 437 27.54 -8.60 18.20
CA ALA A 437 27.80 -9.26 19.47
C ALA A 437 26.90 -10.48 19.66
N ALA A 438 25.60 -10.34 19.39
CA ALA A 438 24.65 -11.44 19.52
C ALA A 438 24.95 -12.59 18.53
N CYS A 439 25.26 -12.29 17.27
CA CYS A 439 25.65 -13.27 16.26
C CYS A 439 26.96 -13.99 16.62
N LEU A 440 27.96 -13.24 17.11
CA LEU A 440 29.23 -13.77 17.58
C LEU A 440 29.02 -14.70 18.77
N LEU A 441 28.31 -14.25 19.81
CA LEU A 441 28.01 -15.05 21.00
C LEU A 441 27.25 -16.32 20.62
N TRP A 442 26.21 -16.21 19.79
CA TRP A 442 25.48 -17.36 19.29
C TRP A 442 26.39 -18.34 18.53
N GLY A 443 27.23 -17.84 17.63
CA GLY A 443 28.17 -18.67 16.88
C GLY A 443 29.22 -19.35 17.77
N VAL A 444 29.75 -18.65 18.78
CA VAL A 444 30.74 -19.22 19.71
C VAL A 444 30.13 -20.30 20.58
N LEU A 445 28.90 -20.10 21.07
CA LEU A 445 28.17 -21.02 21.95
C LEU A 445 27.63 -22.30 21.28
N GLN A 446 27.77 -22.42 19.95
CA GLN A 446 27.37 -23.64 19.23
C GLN A 446 28.46 -24.71 19.36
N ASN A 447 28.08 -25.90 19.85
CA ASN A 447 29.02 -27.02 20.07
C ASN A 447 29.47 -27.74 18.80
N HIS A 448 28.83 -27.49 17.65
CA HIS A 448 29.12 -28.20 16.39
C HIS A 448 29.68 -27.26 15.32
N TRP A 449 30.74 -27.69 14.65
CA TRP A 449 31.28 -26.99 13.49
C TRP A 449 30.31 -27.12 12.31
N SER A 450 29.74 -25.97 11.91
CA SER A 450 28.84 -25.86 10.75
C SER A 450 29.15 -24.58 9.99
N LEU A 451 28.84 -24.54 8.69
CA LEU A 451 28.95 -23.32 7.88
C LEU A 451 28.11 -22.17 8.46
N VAL A 452 26.99 -22.49 9.12
CA VAL A 452 26.15 -21.52 9.83
C VAL A 452 26.90 -20.88 11.00
N ARG A 453 27.69 -21.67 11.74
CA ARG A 453 28.54 -21.18 12.83
C ARG A 453 29.63 -20.24 12.30
N VAL A 454 30.37 -20.67 11.28
CA VAL A 454 31.45 -19.85 10.67
C VAL A 454 30.88 -18.55 10.10
N GLY A 455 29.73 -18.63 9.43
CA GLY A 455 29.01 -17.46 8.93
C GLY A 455 28.53 -16.53 10.04
N ALA A 456 27.98 -17.06 11.14
CA ALA A 456 27.52 -16.26 12.28
C ALA A 456 28.67 -15.57 13.03
N ILE A 457 29.81 -16.26 13.20
CA ILE A 457 31.02 -15.67 13.79
C ILE A 457 31.59 -14.60 12.86
N GLY A 458 31.74 -14.89 11.56
CA GLY A 458 32.26 -13.93 10.58
C GLY A 458 31.37 -12.69 10.44
N ALA A 459 30.05 -12.87 10.38
CA ALA A 459 29.09 -11.77 10.39
C ALA A 459 29.12 -11.01 11.73
N GLY A 460 29.26 -11.73 12.85
CA GLY A 460 29.39 -11.14 14.19
C GLY A 460 30.60 -10.22 14.30
N VAL A 461 31.77 -10.68 13.85
CA VAL A 461 33.00 -9.89 13.78
C VAL A 461 32.84 -8.70 12.83
N LEU A 462 32.33 -8.91 11.62
CA LEU A 462 32.12 -7.84 10.64
C LEU A 462 31.23 -6.72 11.19
N LEU A 463 30.10 -7.09 11.81
CA LEU A 463 29.14 -6.14 12.39
C LEU A 463 29.68 -5.46 13.65
N LEU A 464 30.51 -6.15 14.46
CA LEU A 464 31.22 -5.55 15.58
C LEU A 464 32.30 -4.57 15.14
N LEU A 465 32.93 -4.78 13.98
CA LEU A 465 33.89 -3.85 13.40
C LEU A 465 33.23 -2.58 12.84
N LEU A 466 31.91 -2.58 12.65
CA LEU A 466 31.13 -1.37 12.35
C LEU A 466 30.88 -0.50 13.60
N ASN A 467 31.59 -0.75 14.72
CA ASN A 467 31.44 -0.05 15.99
C ASN A 467 32.04 1.38 15.97
N PRO A 468 31.27 2.42 16.32
CA PRO A 468 31.71 3.82 16.39
C PRO A 468 32.85 4.15 17.35
N TRP A 469 33.33 3.24 18.20
CA TRP A 469 34.47 3.53 19.08
C TRP A 469 35.79 3.78 18.31
N VAL A 470 35.89 3.39 17.03
CA VAL A 470 36.97 3.83 16.12
C VAL A 470 36.67 5.22 15.50
N MET A 471 35.41 5.68 15.53
CA MET A 471 34.93 6.97 15.00
C MET A 471 34.48 7.98 16.06
N LEU A 472 34.83 7.77 17.34
CA LEU A 472 34.93 8.83 18.37
C LEU A 472 36.10 9.80 18.04
N ASN A 473 36.37 10.00 16.75
CA ASN A 473 37.15 11.10 16.27
C ASN A 473 36.36 12.38 16.60
N PRO A 474 36.93 13.35 17.34
CA PRO A 474 36.28 14.62 17.68
C PRO A 474 35.89 15.49 16.47
N MET A 475 36.17 15.05 15.24
CA MET A 475 36.00 15.79 13.99
C MET A 475 34.56 15.89 13.44
N GLY A 476 33.53 15.44 14.15
CA GLY A 476 32.15 15.86 13.83
C GLY A 476 31.58 15.41 12.49
N TRP A 477 31.87 14.19 12.04
CA TRP A 477 31.24 13.59 10.85
C TRP A 477 29.79 13.18 11.15
N ASN A 478 28.91 14.15 11.32
CA ASN A 478 27.47 13.94 11.29
C ASN A 478 27.13 13.43 9.88
N ILE A 479 26.88 12.13 9.73
CA ILE A 479 26.25 11.64 8.51
C ILE A 479 24.92 12.36 8.40
N PRO A 480 24.72 13.14 7.33
CA PRO A 480 23.54 13.96 7.21
C PRO A 480 22.29 13.07 7.18
N TYR A 481 21.20 13.56 7.77
CA TYR A 481 19.89 12.95 7.57
C TYR A 481 19.64 12.85 6.07
N ILE A 482 19.46 11.63 5.55
CA ILE A 482 19.09 11.46 4.16
C ILE A 482 17.66 11.98 4.00
N TRP A 483 17.49 13.04 3.22
CA TRP A 483 16.20 13.67 2.91
C TRP A 483 15.12 12.70 2.38
N LEU A 484 15.54 11.53 1.91
CA LEU A 484 14.72 10.56 1.19
C LEU A 484 13.67 9.87 2.06
N ILE A 485 14.00 9.47 3.29
CA ILE A 485 13.08 8.77 4.20
C ILE A 485 13.05 9.54 5.52
N THR A 486 11.90 10.13 5.82
CA THR A 486 11.71 10.95 7.03
C THR A 486 11.01 10.17 8.15
N ASN A 487 11.14 10.63 9.39
CA ASN A 487 10.39 10.09 10.52
C ASN A 487 8.88 10.18 10.29
N GLU A 488 8.39 11.28 9.71
CA GLU A 488 6.96 11.44 9.39
C GLU A 488 6.45 10.32 8.49
N ILE A 489 7.14 10.04 7.36
CA ILE A 489 6.67 9.05 6.38
C ILE A 489 6.65 7.63 6.97
N VAL A 490 7.58 7.32 7.88
CA VAL A 490 7.59 6.05 8.63
C VAL A 490 6.43 6.02 9.61
N VAL A 491 6.30 7.01 10.50
CA VAL A 491 5.27 7.08 11.56
C VAL A 491 3.87 6.92 10.98
N ILE A 492 3.54 7.66 9.92
CA ILE A 492 2.20 7.60 9.33
C ILE A 492 1.94 6.28 8.58
N SER A 493 2.97 5.48 8.32
CA SER A 493 2.87 4.14 7.71
C SER A 493 2.89 2.99 8.72
N LEU A 494 3.14 3.24 10.02
CA LEU A 494 3.28 2.19 11.04
C LEU A 494 2.00 1.38 11.30
N PHE A 495 0.82 1.91 10.91
CA PHE A 495 -0.44 1.15 10.97
C PHE A 495 -0.35 -0.20 10.26
N LEU A 496 0.44 -0.27 9.17
CA LEU A 496 0.61 -1.46 8.36
C LEU A 496 1.31 -2.57 9.18
N PRO A 497 2.57 -2.45 9.63
CA PRO A 497 3.19 -3.48 10.46
C PRO A 497 2.49 -3.70 11.81
N PHE A 498 1.96 -2.65 12.47
CA PHE A 498 1.27 -2.80 13.75
C PHE A 498 0.03 -3.68 13.63
N SER A 499 -0.77 -3.51 12.57
CA SER A 499 -1.95 -4.35 12.38
C SER A 499 -1.62 -5.83 12.16
N LEU A 500 -0.52 -6.13 11.45
CA LEU A 500 -0.05 -7.50 11.25
C LEU A 500 0.39 -8.14 12.57
N LEU A 501 1.15 -7.41 13.38
CA LEU A 501 1.59 -7.86 14.70
C LEU A 501 0.41 -8.07 15.64
N ILE A 502 -0.51 -7.10 15.75
CA ILE A 502 -1.71 -7.22 16.60
C ILE A 502 -2.56 -8.41 16.16
N GLY A 503 -2.74 -8.62 14.84
CA GLY A 503 -3.44 -9.78 14.31
C GLY A 503 -2.78 -11.10 14.73
N SER A 504 -1.45 -11.16 14.72
CA SER A 504 -0.71 -12.32 15.21
C SER A 504 -0.86 -12.53 16.72
N GLY A 505 -0.84 -11.46 17.52
CA GLY A 505 -1.00 -11.51 18.96
C GLY A 505 -2.38 -12.02 19.35
N ALA A 506 -3.42 -11.57 18.65
CA ALA A 506 -4.78 -12.08 18.81
C ALA A 506 -4.89 -13.59 18.50
N TRP A 507 -4.17 -14.08 17.49
CA TRP A 507 -4.11 -15.51 17.21
C TRP A 507 -3.39 -16.31 18.30
N LEU A 508 -2.26 -15.80 18.81
CA LEU A 508 -1.55 -16.45 19.92
C LEU A 508 -2.41 -16.49 21.19
N LEU A 509 -3.09 -15.39 21.49
CA LEU A 509 -4.04 -15.30 22.60
C LEU A 509 -5.19 -16.29 22.42
N TRP A 510 -5.76 -16.38 21.21
CA TRP A 510 -6.82 -17.34 20.89
C TRP A 510 -6.38 -18.78 21.15
N CYS A 511 -5.21 -19.18 20.64
CA CYS A 511 -4.66 -20.52 20.88
C CYS A 511 -4.43 -20.79 22.36
N TRP A 512 -3.91 -19.81 23.10
CA TRP A 512 -3.67 -19.92 24.54
C TRP A 512 -4.96 -20.08 25.33
N LEU A 513 -5.98 -19.27 25.05
CA LEU A 513 -7.31 -19.37 25.67
C LEU A 513 -7.93 -20.72 25.33
N GLN A 514 -7.97 -21.11 24.06
CA GLN A 514 -8.56 -22.39 23.64
C GLN A 514 -7.91 -23.59 24.33
N ALA A 515 -6.60 -23.56 24.58
CA ALA A 515 -5.88 -24.64 25.24
C ALA A 515 -6.13 -24.72 26.75
N ARG A 516 -6.46 -23.61 27.42
CA ARG A 516 -6.61 -23.54 28.89
C ARG A 516 -8.04 -23.41 29.38
N TRP A 517 -8.97 -23.01 28.51
CA TRP A 517 -10.34 -22.73 28.90
C TRP A 517 -11.18 -24.02 29.01
N PRO A 518 -11.90 -24.25 30.12
CA PRO A 518 -12.68 -25.47 30.29
C PRO A 518 -13.74 -25.67 29.19
N GLN A 519 -13.95 -26.92 28.76
CA GLN A 519 -14.85 -27.25 27.65
C GLN A 519 -16.29 -26.71 27.84
N ARG A 520 -16.79 -26.73 29.09
CA ARG A 520 -18.12 -26.18 29.46
C ARG A 520 -18.31 -24.69 29.10
N TRP A 521 -17.21 -23.93 29.02
CA TRP A 521 -17.24 -22.50 28.74
C TRP A 521 -16.76 -22.14 27.32
N GLN A 522 -16.47 -23.13 26.47
CA GLN A 522 -16.10 -22.88 25.07
C GLN A 522 -17.15 -22.09 24.28
N PRO A 523 -18.47 -22.29 24.46
CA PRO A 523 -19.48 -21.47 23.78
C PRO A 523 -19.35 -19.98 24.12
N LEU A 524 -19.07 -19.66 25.40
CA LEU A 524 -18.86 -18.29 25.85
C LEU A 524 -17.58 -17.68 25.25
N LEU A 525 -16.50 -18.47 25.17
CA LEU A 525 -15.25 -18.04 24.54
C LEU A 525 -15.43 -17.75 23.04
N LEU A 526 -16.18 -18.59 22.33
CA LEU A 526 -16.50 -18.40 20.91
C LEU A 526 -17.41 -17.17 20.69
N ALA A 527 -18.41 -16.97 21.56
CA ALA A 527 -19.24 -15.77 21.53
C ALA A 527 -18.39 -14.52 21.75
N GLY A 528 -17.52 -14.51 22.76
CA GLY A 528 -16.59 -13.41 23.02
C GLY A 528 -15.66 -13.11 21.84
N ALA A 529 -15.16 -14.15 21.15
CA ALA A 529 -14.30 -14.00 19.98
C ALA A 529 -14.98 -13.33 18.77
N ILE A 530 -16.31 -13.30 18.74
CA ILE A 530 -17.09 -12.60 17.70
C ILE A 530 -17.56 -11.25 18.23
N THR A 531 -18.16 -11.21 19.42
CA THR A 531 -18.75 -10.02 20.01
C THR A 531 -17.72 -8.93 20.29
N VAL A 532 -16.53 -9.28 20.82
CA VAL A 532 -15.50 -8.28 21.14
C VAL A 532 -15.00 -7.55 19.89
N PRO A 533 -14.59 -8.24 18.80
CA PRO A 533 -14.26 -7.57 17.54
C PRO A 533 -15.37 -6.69 16.97
N VAL A 534 -16.64 -7.12 17.06
CA VAL A 534 -17.78 -6.31 16.59
C VAL A 534 -17.96 -5.05 17.42
N LEU A 535 -17.87 -5.13 18.74
CA LEU A 535 -17.96 -3.95 19.62
C LEU A 535 -16.80 -2.98 19.37
N LEU A 536 -15.58 -3.50 19.20
CA LEU A 536 -14.41 -2.70 18.84
C LEU A 536 -14.57 -2.04 17.46
N ALA A 537 -15.16 -2.74 16.50
CA ALA A 537 -15.46 -2.22 15.17
C ALA A 537 -16.42 -1.03 15.22
N LEU A 538 -17.50 -1.15 16.00
CA LEU A 538 -18.49 -0.09 16.19
C LEU A 538 -17.91 1.11 16.95
N TRP A 539 -17.19 0.85 18.05
CA TRP A 539 -16.53 1.90 18.83
C TRP A 539 -15.48 2.65 18.00
N GLY A 540 -14.65 1.92 17.27
CA GLY A 540 -13.62 2.50 16.40
C GLY A 540 -14.22 3.30 15.25
N SER A 541 -15.23 2.75 14.56
CA SER A 541 -15.99 3.46 13.53
C SER A 541 -16.53 4.78 14.06
N TRP A 542 -17.16 4.78 15.24
CA TRP A 542 -17.72 5.98 15.87
C TRP A 542 -16.67 7.07 16.11
N ASN A 543 -15.51 6.70 16.65
CA ASN A 543 -14.41 7.62 16.95
C ASN A 543 -13.76 8.19 15.69
N LEU A 544 -13.68 7.41 14.61
CA LEU A 544 -13.08 7.85 13.36
C LEU A 544 -14.00 8.76 12.54
N ARG A 545 -15.27 8.97 12.88
CA ARG A 545 -16.18 9.82 12.08
C ARG A 545 -15.69 11.25 11.94
N THR A 546 -15.03 11.79 12.97
CA THR A 546 -14.50 13.17 13.00
C THR A 546 -12.99 13.22 12.74
N VAL A 547 -12.44 12.26 11.98
CA VAL A 547 -11.00 12.18 11.72
C VAL A 547 -10.49 13.33 10.83
N VAL A 548 -11.36 13.97 10.05
CA VAL A 548 -10.96 15.06 9.15
C VAL A 548 -10.51 16.27 9.97
N ASN A 549 -9.28 16.72 9.74
CA ASN A 549 -8.77 17.93 10.38
C ASN A 549 -9.50 19.17 9.83
N GLN A 550 -10.19 19.89 10.72
CA GLN A 550 -10.94 21.08 10.35
C GLN A 550 -10.04 22.21 9.84
N SER A 551 -8.78 22.30 10.29
CA SER A 551 -7.83 23.32 9.84
C SER A 551 -7.36 23.11 8.39
N THR A 552 -7.66 21.96 7.79
CA THR A 552 -7.23 21.65 6.42
C THR A 552 -8.34 21.79 5.39
N ILE A 553 -9.57 22.08 5.82
CA ILE A 553 -10.71 22.30 4.91
C ILE A 553 -10.47 23.61 4.14
N LEU A 554 -10.45 23.52 2.81
CA LEU A 554 -10.15 24.65 1.92
C LEU A 554 -11.37 25.53 1.64
N ALA A 555 -12.55 24.92 1.55
CA ALA A 555 -13.79 25.61 1.21
C ALA A 555 -14.99 24.87 1.83
N THR A 556 -15.98 25.66 2.21
CA THR A 556 -17.27 25.24 2.78
C THR A 556 -18.41 25.45 1.78
N PRO A 557 -19.62 24.90 2.03
CA PRO A 557 -20.78 25.17 1.18
C PRO A 557 -21.12 26.65 1.04
N ALA A 558 -20.88 27.44 2.10
CA ALA A 558 -21.08 28.89 2.06
C ALA A 558 -20.08 29.57 1.11
N ASP A 559 -18.82 29.11 1.08
CA ASP A 559 -17.81 29.65 0.18
C ASP A 559 -18.16 29.38 -1.29
N MET A 560 -18.66 28.18 -1.60
CA MET A 560 -19.13 27.86 -2.96
C MET A 560 -20.34 28.70 -3.37
N ALA A 561 -21.31 28.87 -2.47
CA ALA A 561 -22.47 29.73 -2.74
C ALA A 561 -22.05 31.19 -2.98
N ALA A 562 -21.04 31.68 -2.25
CA ALA A 562 -20.47 33.00 -2.47
C ALA A 562 -19.74 33.10 -3.82
N ILE A 563 -18.97 32.07 -4.21
CA ILE A 563 -18.30 32.01 -5.53
C ILE A 563 -19.34 32.01 -6.66
N ASP A 564 -20.40 31.21 -6.53
CA ASP A 564 -21.47 31.15 -7.53
C ASP A 564 -22.24 32.47 -7.62
N TRP A 565 -22.52 33.10 -6.48
CA TRP A 565 -23.15 34.42 -6.44
C TRP A 565 -22.28 35.46 -7.15
N VAL A 566 -20.98 35.50 -6.86
CA VAL A 566 -20.00 36.38 -7.52
C VAL A 566 -20.00 36.14 -9.03
N ALA A 567 -19.98 34.89 -9.47
CA ALA A 567 -20.01 34.55 -10.89
C ALA A 567 -21.28 35.05 -11.61
N GLN A 568 -22.42 35.08 -10.92
CA GLN A 568 -23.70 35.50 -11.50
C GLN A 568 -23.92 37.03 -11.43
N HIS A 569 -23.36 37.70 -10.42
CA HIS A 569 -23.71 39.09 -10.09
C HIS A 569 -22.58 40.09 -10.33
N THR A 570 -21.39 39.65 -10.76
CA THR A 570 -20.26 40.55 -11.04
C THR A 570 -19.72 40.37 -12.46
N ALA A 571 -19.10 41.44 -12.97
CA ALA A 571 -18.43 41.43 -14.27
C ALA A 571 -17.30 40.39 -14.32
N ALA A 572 -17.00 39.88 -15.52
CA ALA A 572 -16.00 38.81 -15.68
C ALA A 572 -14.58 39.22 -15.25
N ASP A 573 -14.28 40.51 -15.28
CA ASP A 573 -13.01 41.14 -14.90
C ASP A 573 -13.01 41.72 -13.47
N ALA A 574 -14.09 41.51 -12.71
CA ALA A 574 -14.18 41.97 -11.33
C ALA A 574 -13.06 41.34 -10.47
N ARG A 575 -12.39 42.20 -9.69
CA ARG A 575 -11.30 41.79 -8.80
C ARG A 575 -11.74 41.91 -7.35
N PHE A 576 -11.52 40.85 -6.58
CA PHE A 576 -11.87 40.80 -5.17
C PHE A 576 -10.61 40.88 -4.32
N LEU A 577 -10.60 41.79 -3.36
CA LEU A 577 -9.53 41.91 -2.38
C LEU A 577 -9.79 40.91 -1.24
N HIS A 578 -8.93 39.91 -1.10
CA HIS A 578 -8.95 39.03 0.06
C HIS A 578 -7.95 39.50 1.12
N GLN A 579 -8.30 39.35 2.40
CA GLN A 579 -7.72 40.01 3.59
C GLN A 579 -6.23 39.68 3.91
N ARG A 580 -5.49 39.10 2.96
CA ARG A 580 -4.04 38.84 2.97
C ARG A 580 -3.32 39.33 1.70
N ASN A 581 -3.67 40.51 1.18
CA ASN A 581 -3.00 41.15 0.04
C ASN A 581 -2.97 40.34 -1.28
N THR A 582 -3.96 39.47 -1.51
CA THR A 582 -4.11 38.78 -2.79
C THR A 582 -5.38 39.25 -3.49
N LEU A 583 -5.21 39.86 -4.68
CA LEU A 583 -6.31 40.09 -5.62
C LEU A 583 -6.63 38.75 -6.29
N VAL A 584 -7.85 38.25 -6.09
CA VAL A 584 -8.33 37.06 -6.81
C VAL A 584 -9.17 37.56 -7.99
N CYS A 585 -8.74 37.24 -9.21
CA CYS A 585 -9.54 37.40 -10.41
C CYS A 585 -10.42 36.16 -10.60
N ARG A 586 -11.58 36.34 -11.23
CA ARG A 586 -12.47 35.27 -11.70
C ARG A 586 -11.78 34.48 -12.82
N GLY A 587 -10.95 33.48 -12.47
CA GLY A 587 -10.20 32.65 -13.41
C GLY A 587 -10.14 31.19 -12.98
#